data_AF-A0A8H6WEG4-F1
#
_entry.id   AF-A0A8H6WEG4-F1
#
_cell.length_a   1.000
_cell.length_b   1.000
_cell.length_c   1.000
_cell.angle_alpha   90.00
_cell.angle_beta   90.00
_cell.angle_gamma   90.00
#
_symmetry.space_group_name_H-M   'P 1'
#
loop_
_entity.id
_entity.type
_entity.pdbx_description
1 polymer ?
#
loop_
_entity_poly.entity_id
_entity_poly.type
_entity_poly.pdbx_seq_one_letter_code
_entity_poly.pdbx_strand_id
1 'polypeptide(L)'
;MGWWPFSSSPKQDSPPTRTERQICWDSRDAYYTCLDGVGVIRAGTEAPGACKAERKAYEGSCAQSWVKYFNERRRIAFAQKDMIAQANAQNAAATGKTTQ
;
A
#
# COMPACT_ATOMS: atom_id res chain seq x y z
N MET A 1 -33.23 -8.58 28.94
CA MET A 1 -31.90 -8.41 29.56
C MET A 1 -30.88 -8.99 28.59
N GLY A 2 -30.35 -8.16 27.70
CA GLY A 2 -29.37 -8.58 26.69
C GLY A 2 -28.09 -7.81 26.89
N TRP A 3 -27.00 -8.51 27.12
CA TRP A 3 -25.66 -7.93 27.08
C TRP A 3 -24.74 -8.95 26.40
N TRP A 4 -24.23 -8.55 25.25
CA TRP A 4 -23.37 -9.34 24.38
C TRP A 4 -22.05 -9.73 25.08
N PRO A 5 -21.51 -10.94 24.84
CA PRO A 5 -20.22 -11.37 25.37
C PRO A 5 -19.09 -11.10 24.37
N PHE A 6 -18.62 -9.85 24.26
CA PHE A 6 -17.33 -9.54 23.60
C PHE A 6 -16.37 -8.92 24.60
N SER A 7 -15.94 -9.73 25.57
CA SER A 7 -14.73 -9.45 26.32
C SER A 7 -13.61 -10.32 25.77
N SER A 8 -13.08 -9.92 24.61
CA SER A 8 -11.79 -10.40 24.11
C SER A 8 -10.85 -9.20 24.09
N SER A 9 -10.08 -9.03 25.17
CA SER A 9 -9.00 -8.06 25.23
C SER A 9 -8.04 -8.29 24.06
N PRO A 10 -7.87 -7.34 23.12
CA PRO A 10 -6.83 -7.45 22.13
C PRO A 10 -5.49 -7.28 22.83
N LYS A 11 -4.53 -8.16 22.55
CA LYS A 11 -3.12 -7.92 22.89
C LYS A 11 -2.73 -6.58 22.28
N GLN A 12 -2.33 -5.64 23.14
CA GLN A 12 -1.92 -4.30 22.77
C GLN A 12 -0.58 -4.37 22.03
N ASP A 13 -0.63 -4.54 20.70
CA ASP A 13 0.47 -4.10 19.85
C ASP A 13 0.49 -2.57 19.97
N SER A 14 1.46 -2.03 20.70
CA SER A 14 1.60 -0.58 20.85
C SER A 14 1.69 0.05 19.46
N PRO A 15 0.90 1.10 19.14
CA PRO A 15 0.96 1.71 17.83
C PRO A 15 2.39 2.15 17.50
N PRO A 16 2.88 1.91 16.27
CA PRO A 16 4.23 2.29 15.90
C PRO A 16 4.39 3.80 16.06
N THR A 17 5.53 4.22 16.59
CA THR A 17 5.91 5.63 16.75
C THR A 17 6.00 6.32 15.39
N ARG A 18 6.03 7.66 15.37
CA ARG A 18 6.14 8.43 14.12
C ARG A 18 7.40 8.06 13.33
N THR A 19 8.51 7.84 14.02
CA THR A 19 9.79 7.47 13.41
C THR A 19 9.73 6.08 12.80
N GLU A 20 9.18 5.09 13.50
CA GLU A 20 9.01 3.72 12.97
C GLU A 20 8.11 3.70 11.74
N ARG A 21 7.04 4.51 11.74
CA ARG A 21 6.18 4.66 10.55
C ARG A 21 6.95 5.24 9.35
N GLN A 22 7.81 6.22 9.59
CA GLN A 22 8.63 6.80 8.53
C GLN A 22 9.55 5.74 7.92
N ILE A 23 10.28 4.99 8.76
CA ILE A 23 11.16 3.91 8.31
C ILE A 23 10.38 2.85 7.51
N CYS A 24 9.18 2.49 7.98
CA CYS A 24 8.29 1.58 7.26
C CYS A 24 7.93 2.13 5.87
N TRP A 25 7.53 3.41 5.75
CA TRP A 25 7.20 4.01 4.45
C TRP A 25 8.41 4.11 3.52
N ASP A 26 9.58 4.46 4.04
CA ASP A 26 10.81 4.56 3.24
C ASP A 26 11.20 3.18 2.68
N SER A 27 11.16 2.14 3.52
CA SER A 27 11.43 0.76 3.08
C SER A 27 10.37 0.21 2.11
N ARG A 28 9.10 0.59 2.28
CA ARG A 28 8.02 0.27 1.32
C ARG A 28 8.33 0.86 -0.05
N ASP A 29 8.69 2.14 -0.08
CA ASP A 29 8.92 2.85 -1.33
C ASP A 29 10.18 2.34 -2.04
N ALA A 30 11.23 1.97 -1.28
CA ALA A 30 12.39 1.28 -1.83
C ALA A 30 12.02 -0.09 -2.46
N TYR A 31 11.23 -0.91 -1.77
CA TYR A 31 10.77 -2.20 -2.30
C TYR A 31 9.91 -2.03 -3.56
N TYR A 32 8.99 -1.07 -3.55
CA TYR A 32 8.11 -0.79 -4.69
C TYR A 32 8.86 -0.23 -5.89
N THR A 33 9.87 0.62 -5.66
CA THR A 33 10.75 1.11 -6.73
C THR A 33 11.49 -0.04 -7.41
N CYS A 34 11.99 -1.00 -6.62
CA CYS A 34 12.61 -2.19 -7.18
C CYS A 34 11.62 -3.03 -8.00
N LEU A 35 10.41 -3.26 -7.47
CA LEU A 35 9.33 -3.97 -8.16
C LEU A 35 8.93 -3.32 -9.48
N ASP A 36 8.84 -1.98 -9.50
CA ASP A 36 8.56 -1.20 -10.71
C ASP A 36 9.68 -1.35 -11.74
N GLY A 37 10.94 -1.37 -11.29
CA GLY A 37 12.10 -1.61 -12.16
C GLY A 37 12.13 -3.01 -12.80
N VAL A 38 11.59 -4.04 -12.14
CA VAL A 38 11.47 -5.39 -12.70
C VAL A 38 10.13 -5.68 -13.37
N GLY A 39 9.21 -4.70 -13.42
CA GLY A 39 7.89 -4.84 -14.03
C GLY A 39 6.93 -5.76 -13.26
N VAL A 40 7.12 -5.94 -11.95
CA VAL A 40 6.30 -6.81 -11.12
C VAL A 40 5.25 -5.99 -10.37
N ILE A 41 3.98 -6.22 -10.69
CA ILE A 41 2.85 -5.53 -10.04
C ILE A 41 2.52 -6.16 -8.67
N ARG A 42 2.55 -7.49 -8.59
CA ARG A 42 2.20 -8.23 -7.38
C ARG A 42 3.44 -8.47 -6.52
N ALA A 43 3.53 -7.77 -5.39
CA ALA A 43 4.50 -8.07 -4.34
C ALA A 43 4.46 -9.57 -3.98
N GLY A 44 5.64 -10.21 -3.95
CA GLY A 44 5.82 -11.64 -3.69
C GLY A 44 5.75 -12.57 -4.91
N THR A 45 5.43 -12.08 -6.11
CA THR A 45 5.52 -12.87 -7.36
C THR A 45 6.76 -12.54 -8.19
N GLU A 46 7.74 -11.88 -7.58
CA GLU A 46 9.01 -11.52 -8.21
C GLU A 46 9.91 -12.75 -8.41
N ALA A 47 10.83 -12.67 -9.38
CA ALA A 47 11.77 -13.74 -9.65
C ALA A 47 12.62 -14.06 -8.40
N PRO A 48 13.04 -15.32 -8.19
CA PRO A 48 13.85 -15.69 -7.03
C PRO A 48 15.13 -14.84 -6.94
N GLY A 49 15.23 -14.02 -5.90
CA GLY A 49 16.38 -13.13 -5.66
C GLY A 49 16.18 -11.68 -6.09
N ALA A 50 15.19 -11.38 -6.94
CA ALA A 50 14.83 -10.00 -7.25
C ALA A 50 14.26 -9.30 -6.01
N CYS A 51 14.71 -8.07 -5.74
CA CYS A 51 14.22 -7.20 -4.67
C CYS A 51 14.22 -7.82 -3.25
N LYS A 52 15.03 -8.87 -3.04
CA LYS A 52 14.99 -9.67 -1.81
C LYS A 52 15.46 -8.88 -0.57
N ALA A 53 16.45 -8.00 -0.75
CA ALA A 53 16.99 -7.19 0.34
C ALA A 53 15.95 -6.17 0.80
N GLU A 54 15.33 -5.48 -0.15
CA GLU A 54 14.29 -4.48 0.05
C GLU A 54 13.03 -5.12 0.64
N ARG A 55 12.62 -6.29 0.14
CA ARG A 55 11.50 -7.06 0.72
C ARG A 55 11.75 -7.40 2.18
N LYS A 56 12.95 -7.88 2.51
CA LYS A 56 13.31 -8.21 3.91
C LYS A 56 13.29 -6.97 4.80
N ALA A 57 13.80 -5.84 4.30
CA ALA A 57 13.75 -4.58 5.04
C ALA A 57 12.30 -4.11 5.26
N TYR A 58 11.46 -4.18 4.23
CA TYR A 58 10.05 -3.79 4.28
C TYR A 58 9.22 -4.66 5.23
N GLU A 59 9.36 -5.99 5.16
CA GLU A 59 8.66 -6.92 6.05
C GLU A 59 9.15 -6.85 7.50
N GLY A 60 10.40 -6.43 7.71
CA GLY A 60 11.01 -6.30 9.04
C GLY A 60 10.78 -4.95 9.72
N SER A 61 10.59 -3.87 8.95
CA SER A 61 10.36 -2.52 9.48
C SER A 61 8.88 -2.18 9.67
N CYS A 62 7.99 -2.81 8.88
CA CYS A 62 6.57 -2.56 8.92
C CYS A 62 5.82 -3.63 9.71
N ALA A 63 4.72 -3.23 10.34
CA ALA A 63 3.76 -4.18 10.88
C ALA A 63 3.19 -5.06 9.76
N GLN A 64 3.01 -6.35 10.02
CA GLN A 64 2.52 -7.32 9.03
C GLN A 64 1.15 -6.95 8.45
N SER A 65 0.27 -6.34 9.28
CA SER A 65 -1.03 -5.83 8.83
C SER A 65 -0.90 -4.70 7.81
N TRP A 66 0.11 -3.84 7.96
CA TRP A 66 0.39 -2.75 7.03
C TRP A 66 0.96 -3.26 5.72
N VAL A 67 1.90 -4.21 5.79
CA VAL A 67 2.48 -4.85 4.59
C VAL A 67 1.37 -5.46 3.74
N LYS A 68 0.47 -6.24 4.36
CA LYS A 68 -0.68 -6.84 3.66
C LYS A 68 -1.57 -5.78 3.03
N TYR A 69 -1.92 -4.74 3.79
CA TYR A 69 -2.78 -3.65 3.30
C TYR A 69 -2.16 -2.90 2.12
N PHE A 70 -0.89 -2.52 2.22
CA PHE A 70 -0.20 -1.78 1.17
C PHE A 70 -0.02 -2.62 -0.10
N ASN A 71 0.29 -3.90 0.03
CA ASN A 71 0.44 -4.80 -1.12
C ASN A 71 -0.89 -4.96 -1.86
N GLU A 72 -2.01 -5.06 -1.12
CA GLU A 72 -3.34 -5.10 -1.71
C GLU A 72 -3.71 -3.78 -2.38
N ARG A 73 -3.45 -2.65 -1.71
CA ARG A 73 -3.69 -1.32 -2.26
C ARG A 73 -2.93 -1.09 -3.55
N ARG A 74 -1.68 -1.55 -3.65
CA ARG A 74 -0.88 -1.49 -4.88
C ARG A 74 -1.59 -2.23 -6.02
N ARG A 75 -2.07 -3.46 -5.80
CA ARG A 75 -2.80 -4.23 -6.83
C ARG A 75 -4.04 -3.50 -7.33
N ILE A 76 -4.85 -2.97 -6.42
CA ILE A 76 -6.07 -2.23 -6.77
C ILE A 76 -5.72 -0.97 -7.56
N ALA A 77 -4.70 -0.22 -7.12
CA ALA A 77 -4.26 0.99 -7.81
C ALA A 77 -3.81 0.71 -9.25
N PHE A 78 -3.08 -0.39 -9.48
CA PHE A 78 -2.72 -0.82 -10.82
C PHE A 78 -3.94 -1.20 -11.66
N ALA A 79 -4.90 -1.93 -11.10
CA ALA A 79 -6.13 -2.31 -11.81
C ALA A 79 -7.03 -1.10 -12.16
N GLN A 80 -7.03 -0.06 -11.32
CA GLN A 80 -7.86 1.13 -11.50
C GLN A 80 -7.19 2.25 -12.30
N LYS A 81 -5.89 2.12 -12.63
CA LYS A 81 -5.09 3.19 -13.24
C LYS A 81 -5.74 3.76 -14.50
N ASP A 82 -6.22 2.91 -15.41
CA ASP A 82 -6.78 3.36 -16.69
C ASP A 82 -8.14 4.03 -16.53
N MET A 83 -9.00 3.49 -15.65
CA MET A 83 -10.31 4.08 -15.35
C MET A 83 -10.15 5.46 -14.70
N ILE A 84 -9.23 5.58 -13.74
CA ILE A 84 -8.93 6.85 -13.06
C ILE A 84 -8.34 7.86 -14.07
N ALA A 85 -7.46 7.43 -14.97
CA ALA A 85 -6.88 8.31 -15.99
C ALA A 85 -7.95 8.88 -16.93
N GLN A 86 -8.89 8.06 -17.38
CA GLN A 86 -10.01 8.50 -18.22
C GLN A 86 -10.94 9.45 -17.48
N ALA A 87 -11.32 9.13 -16.24
CA ALA A 87 -12.15 9.98 -15.40
C ALA A 87 -11.48 11.35 -15.15
N ASN A 88 -10.17 11.37 -14.88
CA ASN A 88 -9.41 12.61 -14.69
C ASN A 88 -9.36 13.45 -15.97
N ALA A 89 -9.21 12.82 -17.14
CA ALA A 89 -9.24 13.53 -18.42
C ALA A 89 -10.61 14.15 -18.72
N GLN A 90 -11.70 13.44 -18.42
CA GLN A 90 -13.07 13.95 -18.55
C GLN A 90 -13.33 15.10 -17.59
N ASN A 91 -12.91 14.99 -16.34
CA ASN A 91 -13.02 16.06 -15.35
C ASN A 91 -12.24 17.32 -15.78
N ALA A 92 -11.01 17.16 -16.29
CA ALA A 92 -10.22 18.28 -16.81
C ALA A 92 -10.87 18.94 -18.04
N ALA A 93 -11.47 18.15 -18.93
CA ALA A 93 -12.23 18.68 -20.08
C ALA A 93 -13.53 19.37 -19.67
N ALA A 94 -14.14 18.97 -18.55
CA ALA A 94 -15.36 19.59 -18.01
C ALA A 94 -15.07 20.90 -17.27
N THR A 95 -14.02 20.96 -16.43
CA THR A 95 -13.64 22.19 -15.73
C THR A 95 -13.18 23.29 -16.69
N GLY A 96 -12.53 22.92 -17.80
CA GLY A 96 -12.17 23.87 -18.87
C GLY A 96 -13.37 24.47 -19.63
N LYS A 97 -14.57 23.89 -19.53
CA LYS A 97 -15.79 24.39 -20.18
C LYS A 97 -16.63 25.30 -19.28
N THR A 98 -16.37 25.36 -17.97
CA THR A 98 -17.19 26.13 -17.00
C THR A 98 -16.67 27.57 -16.79
N THR A 99 -15.57 27.97 -17.43
CA THR A 99 -15.00 29.34 -17.33
C THR A 99 -15.31 30.23 -18.55
N GLN A 100 -16.33 29.91 -19.36
CA GLN A 100 -16.89 30.82 -20.37
C GLN A 100 -18.28 31.29 -19.98
#